data_AF-A0A519YMN2-F1
#
_entry.id   AF-A0A519YMN2-F1
#
_cell.length_a   1.000
_cell.length_b   1.000
_cell.length_c   1.000
_cell.angle_alpha   90.00
_cell.angle_beta   90.00
_cell.angle_gamma   90.00
#
_symmetry.space_group_name_H-M   'P 1'
#
loop_
_entity.id
_entity.type
_entity.pdbx_description
1 polymer ?
#
loop_
_entity_poly.entity_id
_entity_poly.type
_entity_poly.pdbx_seq_one_letter_code
_entity_poly.pdbx_strand_id
1 'polypeptide(L)'
;MKTLIGKDYVQATYDKFVVIQTHVSDFIRHQYKKPDYPLTELKLHFLSDLDYYLKVVKDQNQNTINKVIERLKKVIKIAVGNGWLSADPFILYQKKKYVKEVIFLTKLELKKLESHKFVQQRLEAVRDCFIFSCYTGLAYNEAALLTDEHLQLAEDGYTWIEMIRQKTQRPIAVPVLSQAMQVLKKYDYPNKKGLLLPLISNQKMNSYLKEIGPIVGINKILTHHIARKTYASTVLMNNDIPVEMPSTSTPPPRPPKPGEDNVSGGAPRNYALDGPPLPPIPGEIPRRTQYAPSTSGFGPNPQYRPNPVAQNASYAGQTPLPALP
;
A
#
# COMPACT_ATOMS: atom_id res chain seq x y z
N MET A 1 9.50 -20.32 -8.00
CA MET A 1 8.41 -19.43 -7.52
C MET A 1 7.01 -19.97 -7.82
N LYS A 2 6.68 -20.39 -9.05
CA LYS A 2 5.35 -20.94 -9.40
C LYS A 2 4.89 -22.10 -8.51
N THR A 3 5.81 -23.00 -8.15
CA THR A 3 5.57 -24.17 -7.27
C THR A 3 5.30 -23.81 -5.81
N LEU A 4 5.56 -22.57 -5.41
CA LEU A 4 5.38 -22.08 -4.03
C LEU A 4 4.12 -21.24 -3.88
N ILE A 5 3.26 -21.20 -4.91
CA ILE A 5 1.96 -20.52 -4.84
C ILE A 5 1.06 -21.26 -3.85
N GLY A 6 0.43 -20.53 -2.94
CA GLY A 6 -0.38 -21.09 -1.85
C GLY A 6 0.42 -21.50 -0.61
N LYS A 7 1.77 -21.47 -0.68
CA LYS A 7 2.67 -21.69 0.46
C LYS A 7 3.30 -20.35 0.87
N ASP A 8 4.32 -19.94 0.12
CA ASP A 8 5.10 -18.73 0.41
C ASP A 8 4.64 -17.53 -0.42
N TYR A 9 3.93 -17.77 -1.52
CA TYR A 9 3.50 -16.73 -2.44
C TYR A 9 2.01 -16.83 -2.75
N VAL A 10 1.37 -15.67 -2.87
CA VAL A 10 0.04 -15.56 -3.47
C VAL A 10 0.15 -15.43 -4.99
N GLN A 11 -0.85 -15.92 -5.73
CA GLN A 11 -0.91 -15.86 -7.19
C GLN A 11 -0.63 -14.45 -7.73
N ALA A 12 -1.28 -13.43 -7.16
CA ALA A 12 -1.10 -12.04 -7.55
C ALA A 12 0.32 -11.47 -7.32
N THR A 13 1.17 -12.13 -6.53
CA THR A 13 2.59 -11.78 -6.42
C THR A 13 3.37 -12.44 -7.55
N TYR A 14 3.09 -13.70 -7.87
CA TYR A 14 3.68 -14.40 -9.01
C TYR A 14 3.42 -13.70 -10.34
N ASP A 15 2.18 -13.33 -10.61
CA ASP A 15 1.81 -12.67 -11.88
C ASP A 15 2.59 -11.36 -12.09
N LYS A 16 2.88 -10.61 -11.03
CA LYS A 16 3.69 -9.39 -11.10
C LYS A 16 5.12 -9.66 -11.56
N PHE A 17 5.73 -10.75 -11.08
CA PHE A 17 7.08 -11.12 -11.51
C PHE A 17 7.10 -11.64 -12.94
N VAL A 18 6.07 -12.38 -13.37
CA VAL A 18 5.92 -12.77 -14.78
C VAL A 18 5.82 -11.55 -15.69
N VAL A 19 4.98 -10.57 -15.35
CA VAL A 19 4.85 -9.31 -16.12
C VAL A 19 6.20 -8.59 -16.25
N ILE A 20 7.01 -8.57 -15.19
CA ILE A 20 8.33 -7.93 -15.24
C ILE A 20 9.30 -8.72 -16.10
N GLN A 21 9.30 -10.05 -15.99
CA GLN A 21 10.10 -10.90 -16.86
C GLN A 21 9.78 -10.59 -18.33
N THR A 22 8.49 -10.47 -18.68
CA THR A 22 8.07 -10.07 -20.03
C THR A 22 8.60 -8.69 -20.40
N HIS A 23 8.42 -7.68 -19.54
CA HIS A 23 8.90 -6.32 -19.82
C HIS A 23 10.42 -6.23 -20.02
N VAL A 24 11.19 -6.92 -19.18
CA VAL A 24 12.65 -6.94 -19.29
C VAL A 24 13.10 -7.72 -20.53
N SER A 25 12.45 -8.85 -20.84
CA SER A 25 12.75 -9.63 -22.06
C SER A 25 12.43 -8.85 -23.33
N ASP A 26 11.27 -8.17 -23.37
CA ASP A 26 10.89 -7.29 -24.47
C ASP A 26 11.89 -6.16 -24.64
N PHE A 27 12.32 -5.54 -23.54
CA PHE A 27 13.34 -4.49 -23.55
C PHE A 27 14.67 -5.00 -24.11
N ILE A 28 15.14 -6.17 -23.67
CA ILE A 28 16.41 -6.74 -24.14
C ILE A 28 16.37 -6.99 -25.65
N ARG A 29 15.27 -7.55 -26.15
CA ARG A 29 15.04 -7.77 -27.58
C ARG A 29 14.95 -6.45 -28.35
N HIS A 30 14.32 -5.43 -27.77
CA HIS A 30 14.17 -4.13 -28.40
C HIS A 30 15.50 -3.38 -28.49
N GLN A 31 16.23 -3.26 -27.38
CA GLN A 31 17.41 -2.42 -27.24
C GLN A 31 18.69 -3.10 -27.77
N TYR A 32 18.91 -4.36 -27.38
CA TYR A 32 20.16 -5.06 -27.70
C TYR A 32 20.03 -6.03 -28.88
N LYS A 33 18.82 -6.20 -29.43
CA LYS A 33 18.51 -7.14 -30.54
C LYS A 33 18.96 -8.58 -30.25
N LYS A 34 18.98 -8.95 -28.97
CA LYS A 34 19.39 -10.28 -28.48
C LYS A 34 18.23 -10.95 -27.73
N PRO A 35 18.20 -12.29 -27.68
CA PRO A 35 17.20 -13.00 -26.89
C PRO A 35 17.46 -12.88 -25.38
N ASP A 36 18.71 -12.62 -24.97
CA ASP A 36 19.13 -12.55 -23.58
C ASP A 36 20.29 -11.55 -23.39
N TYR A 37 20.56 -11.18 -22.13
CA TYR A 37 21.61 -10.25 -21.73
C TYR A 37 22.41 -10.81 -20.55
N PRO A 38 23.74 -10.98 -20.65
CA PRO A 38 24.54 -11.57 -19.58
C PRO A 38 24.43 -10.80 -18.27
N LEU A 39 24.19 -11.52 -17.18
CA LEU A 39 24.03 -10.94 -15.85
C LEU A 39 25.28 -10.14 -15.41
N THR A 40 26.47 -10.64 -15.73
CA THR A 40 27.77 -10.03 -15.42
C THR A 40 28.02 -8.71 -16.17
N GLU A 41 27.31 -8.45 -17.27
CA GLU A 41 27.40 -7.23 -18.06
C GLU A 41 26.43 -6.14 -17.59
N LEU A 42 25.61 -6.41 -16.56
CA LEU A 42 24.68 -5.42 -16.03
C LEU A 42 25.43 -4.25 -15.39
N LYS A 43 25.09 -3.06 -15.85
CA LYS A 43 25.61 -1.79 -15.33
C LYS A 43 24.45 -0.85 -15.02
N LEU A 44 24.69 0.18 -14.22
CA LEU A 44 23.66 1.14 -13.81
C LEU A 44 22.86 1.75 -14.98
N HIS A 45 23.50 1.98 -16.14
CA HIS A 45 22.84 2.52 -17.33
C HIS A 45 21.70 1.64 -17.84
N PHE A 46 21.75 0.32 -17.61
CA PHE A 46 20.69 -0.62 -17.98
C PHE A 46 19.33 -0.21 -17.40
N LEU A 47 19.30 0.29 -16.15
CA LEU A 47 18.06 0.77 -15.53
C LEU A 47 17.57 2.08 -16.14
N SER A 48 18.49 2.92 -16.61
CA SER A 48 18.14 4.20 -17.27
C SER A 48 17.51 3.94 -18.64
N ASP A 49 18.09 3.00 -19.40
CA ASP A 49 17.59 2.58 -20.70
C ASP A 49 16.26 1.84 -20.56
N LEU A 50 16.12 0.98 -19.55
CA LEU A 50 14.85 0.32 -19.24
C LEU A 50 13.76 1.32 -18.83
N ASP A 51 14.07 2.32 -18.00
CA ASP A 51 13.13 3.38 -17.64
C ASP A 51 12.68 4.16 -18.89
N TYR A 52 13.62 4.52 -19.77
CA TYR A 52 13.34 5.19 -21.03
C TYR A 52 12.44 4.33 -21.93
N TYR A 53 12.77 3.06 -22.14
CA TYR A 53 11.97 2.14 -22.94
C TYR A 53 10.54 2.00 -22.40
N LEU A 54 10.38 1.79 -21.09
CA LEU A 54 9.06 1.64 -20.50
C LEU A 54 8.25 2.93 -20.57
N LYS A 55 8.91 4.09 -20.49
CA LYS A 55 8.26 5.40 -20.60
C LYS A 55 7.86 5.73 -22.02
N VAL A 56 8.78 5.61 -22.97
CA VAL A 56 8.61 6.13 -24.34
C VAL A 56 7.98 5.09 -25.27
N VAL A 57 8.37 3.82 -25.14
CA VAL A 57 7.90 2.76 -26.05
C VAL A 57 6.67 2.05 -25.51
N LYS A 58 6.59 1.82 -24.20
CA LYS A 58 5.43 1.16 -23.55
C LYS A 58 4.42 2.14 -22.94
N ASP A 59 4.65 3.45 -23.08
CA ASP A 59 3.80 4.53 -22.55
C ASP A 59 3.39 4.32 -21.07
N GLN A 60 4.32 3.85 -20.24
CA GLN A 60 4.04 3.60 -18.84
C GLN A 60 4.29 4.84 -17.98
N ASN A 61 3.39 5.07 -17.02
CA ASN A 61 3.62 6.10 -16.01
C ASN A 61 4.79 5.73 -15.08
N GLN A 62 5.42 6.75 -14.48
CA GLN A 62 6.60 6.58 -13.63
C GLN A 62 6.35 5.68 -12.41
N ASN A 63 5.14 5.62 -11.86
CA ASN A 63 4.81 4.73 -10.75
C ASN A 63 4.90 3.25 -11.15
N THR A 64 4.41 2.91 -12.34
CA THR A 64 4.51 1.56 -12.89
C THR A 64 5.97 1.21 -13.17
N ILE A 65 6.71 2.11 -13.82
CA ILE A 65 8.14 1.93 -14.11
C ILE A 65 8.94 1.67 -12.83
N ASN A 66 8.72 2.51 -11.81
CA ASN A 66 9.37 2.35 -10.51
C ASN A 66 9.11 0.97 -9.90
N LYS A 67 7.89 0.43 -10.00
CA LYS A 67 7.55 -0.92 -9.51
C LYS A 67 8.21 -2.02 -10.32
N VAL A 68 8.42 -1.83 -11.62
CA VAL A 68 9.17 -2.76 -12.46
C VAL A 68 10.62 -2.79 -11.99
N ILE A 69 11.26 -1.62 -11.88
CA ILE A 69 12.66 -1.49 -11.45
C ILE A 69 12.87 -2.03 -10.02
N GLU A 70 11.99 -1.70 -9.07
CA GLU A 70 12.07 -2.21 -7.69
C GLU A 70 12.08 -3.74 -7.63
N ARG A 71 11.25 -4.40 -8.44
CA ARG A 71 11.17 -5.85 -8.45
C ARG A 71 12.32 -6.49 -9.24
N LEU A 72 12.82 -5.83 -10.30
CA LEU A 72 14.07 -6.25 -10.94
C LEU A 72 15.24 -6.19 -9.94
N LYS A 73 15.36 -5.10 -9.18
CA LYS A 73 16.36 -4.99 -8.10
C LYS A 73 16.25 -6.11 -7.06
N LYS A 74 15.04 -6.61 -6.76
CA LYS A 74 14.88 -7.79 -5.89
C LYS A 74 15.50 -9.06 -6.49
N VAL A 75 15.35 -9.27 -7.80
CA VAL A 75 15.96 -10.42 -8.50
C VAL A 75 17.48 -10.30 -8.48
N ILE A 76 18.02 -9.10 -8.73
CA ILE A 76 19.47 -8.85 -8.64
C ILE A 76 20.01 -9.08 -7.23
N LYS A 77 19.28 -8.66 -6.19
CA LYS A 77 19.66 -8.94 -4.81
C LYS A 77 19.74 -10.44 -4.51
N ILE A 78 18.83 -11.24 -5.07
CA ILE A 78 18.89 -12.71 -4.97
C ILE A 78 20.13 -13.24 -5.68
N ALA A 79 20.44 -12.73 -6.88
CA ALA A 79 21.62 -13.14 -7.63
C ALA A 79 22.94 -12.85 -6.90
N VAL A 80 23.05 -11.68 -6.26
CA VAL A 80 24.19 -11.35 -5.39
C VAL A 80 24.24 -12.29 -4.18
N GLY A 81 23.10 -12.54 -3.52
CA GLY A 81 23.03 -13.47 -2.38
C GLY A 81 23.42 -14.91 -2.70
N ASN A 82 23.20 -15.33 -3.95
CA ASN A 82 23.61 -16.64 -4.47
C ASN A 82 25.05 -16.68 -5.03
N GLY A 83 25.77 -15.55 -5.01
CA GLY A 83 27.13 -15.45 -5.55
C GLY A 83 27.22 -15.41 -7.08
N TRP A 84 26.11 -15.23 -7.81
CA TRP A 84 26.12 -15.10 -9.27
C TRP A 84 26.61 -13.73 -9.74
N LEU A 85 26.56 -12.74 -8.84
CA LEU A 85 27.14 -11.41 -8.99
C LEU A 85 27.98 -11.09 -7.78
N SER A 86 29.16 -10.51 -7.99
CA SER A 86 30.06 -10.08 -6.91
C SER A 86 29.51 -8.86 -6.15
N ALA A 87 28.75 -7.99 -6.81
CA ALA A 87 28.15 -6.79 -6.22
C ALA A 87 26.85 -6.41 -6.94
N ASP A 88 26.01 -5.58 -6.28
CA ASP A 88 24.79 -5.04 -6.88
C ASP A 88 25.13 -3.88 -7.86
N PRO A 89 24.95 -4.05 -9.19
CA PRO A 89 25.22 -3.00 -10.18
C PRO A 89 24.27 -1.80 -10.06
N PHE A 90 23.19 -1.92 -9.29
CA PHE A 90 22.12 -0.94 -9.16
C PHE A 90 22.09 -0.25 -7.78
N ILE A 91 23.15 -0.38 -6.99
CA ILE A 91 23.22 0.16 -5.62
C ILE A 91 23.02 1.68 -5.59
N LEU A 92 23.56 2.41 -6.58
CA LEU A 92 23.44 3.87 -6.69
C LEU A 92 22.14 4.33 -7.37
N TYR A 93 21.28 3.42 -7.84
CA TYR A 93 20.03 3.80 -8.49
C TYR A 93 19.08 4.48 -7.52
N GLN A 94 18.68 5.71 -7.87
CA GLN A 94 17.67 6.48 -7.15
C GLN A 94 16.33 6.41 -7.88
N LYS A 95 15.28 6.07 -7.13
CA LYS A 95 13.91 6.01 -7.65
C LYS A 95 13.44 7.40 -8.07
N LYS A 96 12.97 7.53 -9.31
CA LYS A 96 12.39 8.79 -9.80
C LYS A 96 11.11 9.14 -9.02
N LYS A 97 10.98 10.40 -8.61
CA LYS A 97 9.81 10.87 -7.86
C LYS A 97 8.57 10.77 -8.74
N TYR A 98 7.47 10.32 -8.13
CA TYR A 98 6.14 10.33 -8.74
C TYR A 98 5.15 10.75 -7.67
N VAL A 99 4.56 11.93 -7.84
CA VAL A 99 3.51 12.41 -6.95
C VAL A 99 2.19 11.90 -7.51
N LYS A 100 1.52 11.04 -6.75
CA LYS A 100 0.14 10.66 -7.06
C LYS A 100 -0.78 11.57 -6.26
N GLU A 101 -1.69 12.24 -6.95
CA GLU A 101 -2.77 12.97 -6.28
C GLU A 101 -3.59 12.00 -5.41
N VAL A 102 -3.87 12.43 -4.17
CA VAL A 102 -4.70 11.68 -3.23
C VAL A 102 -6.14 12.15 -3.38
N ILE A 103 -6.97 11.32 -4.02
CA ILE A 103 -8.37 11.62 -4.25
C ILE A 103 -9.21 11.04 -3.11
N PHE A 104 -10.03 11.88 -2.48
CA PHE A 104 -11.02 11.55 -1.45
C PHE A 104 -12.27 12.43 -1.60
N LEU A 105 -13.37 12.05 -0.96
CA LEU A 105 -14.59 12.87 -0.92
C LEU A 105 -14.51 13.86 0.23
N THR A 106 -14.82 15.12 -0.02
CA THR A 106 -15.05 16.14 1.00
C THR A 106 -16.33 15.85 1.78
N LYS A 107 -16.53 16.53 2.93
CA LYS A 107 -17.75 16.38 3.75
C LYS A 107 -19.02 16.67 2.95
N LEU A 108 -18.99 17.70 2.10
CA LEU A 108 -20.12 18.06 1.23
C LEU A 108 -20.40 17.00 0.17
N GLU A 109 -19.37 16.48 -0.51
CA GLU A 109 -19.54 15.42 -1.51
C GLU A 109 -20.03 14.11 -0.88
N LEU A 110 -19.51 13.76 0.30
CA LEU A 110 -19.93 12.57 1.04
C LEU A 110 -21.41 12.68 1.45
N LYS A 111 -21.82 13.82 1.99
CA LYS A 111 -23.23 14.09 2.35
C LYS A 111 -24.15 14.12 1.12
N LYS A 112 -23.65 14.64 -0.02
CA LYS A 112 -24.39 14.62 -1.29
C LYS A 112 -24.63 13.18 -1.75
N LEU A 113 -23.63 12.32 -1.61
CA LEU A 113 -23.75 10.90 -1.93
C LEU A 113 -24.69 10.15 -0.97
N GLU A 114 -24.66 10.48 0.32
CA GLU A 114 -25.52 9.90 1.35
C GLU A 114 -27.01 10.30 1.18
N SER A 115 -27.28 11.53 0.76
CA SER A 115 -28.65 12.05 0.60
C SER A 115 -29.28 11.77 -0.76
N HIS A 116 -28.49 11.34 -1.75
CA HIS A 116 -28.99 11.09 -3.10
C HIS A 116 -29.93 9.88 -3.15
N LYS A 117 -31.11 10.07 -3.76
CA LYS A 117 -32.10 9.01 -3.96
C LYS A 117 -31.91 8.36 -5.33
N PHE A 118 -31.47 7.11 -5.34
CA PHE A 118 -31.34 6.34 -6.58
C PHE A 118 -32.67 5.66 -6.92
N VAL A 119 -33.07 5.71 -8.19
CA VAL A 119 -34.22 4.93 -8.70
C VAL A 119 -33.87 3.44 -8.77
N GLN A 120 -32.60 3.13 -9.09
CA GLN A 120 -32.12 1.76 -9.21
C GLN A 120 -31.57 1.24 -7.88
N GLN A 121 -32.24 0.25 -7.29
CA GLN A 121 -31.84 -0.39 -6.02
C GLN A 121 -30.39 -0.93 -6.05
N ARG A 122 -29.92 -1.40 -7.21
CA ARG A 122 -28.54 -1.89 -7.36
C ARG A 122 -27.50 -0.79 -7.11
N LEU A 123 -27.73 0.41 -7.65
CA LEU A 123 -26.84 1.55 -7.46
C LEU A 123 -26.91 2.06 -6.02
N GLU A 124 -28.11 2.03 -5.43
CA GLU A 124 -28.30 2.36 -4.02
C GLU A 124 -27.49 1.43 -3.11
N ALA A 125 -27.53 0.12 -3.34
CA ALA A 125 -26.77 -0.86 -2.57
C ALA A 125 -25.24 -0.65 -2.68
N VAL A 126 -24.75 -0.37 -3.89
CA VAL A 126 -23.35 -0.02 -4.14
C VAL A 126 -22.95 1.23 -3.38
N ARG A 127 -23.80 2.28 -3.45
CA ARG A 127 -23.59 3.52 -2.71
C ARG A 127 -23.54 3.26 -1.22
N ASP A 128 -24.46 2.47 -0.67
CA ASP A 128 -24.51 2.19 0.77
C ASP A 128 -23.27 1.44 1.25
N CYS A 129 -22.81 0.42 0.51
CA CYS A 129 -21.55 -0.28 0.81
C CYS A 129 -20.34 0.65 0.79
N PHE A 130 -20.32 1.59 -0.15
CA PHE A 130 -19.27 2.59 -0.26
C PHE A 130 -19.32 3.60 0.90
N ILE A 131 -20.51 4.08 1.27
CA ILE A 131 -20.73 4.96 2.43
C ILE A 131 -20.28 4.26 3.72
N PHE A 132 -20.69 3.00 3.92
CA PHE A 132 -20.21 2.21 5.06
C PHE A 132 -18.68 2.17 5.13
N SER A 133 -18.02 1.93 4.00
CA SER A 133 -16.56 1.92 3.91
C SER A 133 -15.93 3.32 4.09
N CYS A 134 -16.64 4.40 3.76
CA CYS A 134 -16.20 5.77 4.03
C CYS A 134 -16.22 6.09 5.54
N TYR A 135 -17.10 5.46 6.31
CA TYR A 135 -17.24 5.69 7.75
C TYR A 135 -16.52 4.65 8.63
N THR A 136 -16.06 3.53 8.06
CA THR A 136 -15.30 2.50 8.78
C THR A 136 -13.86 2.34 8.27
N GLY A 137 -13.52 2.96 7.14
CA GLY A 137 -12.18 2.84 6.55
C GLY A 137 -11.78 1.44 6.08
N LEU A 138 -12.71 0.48 6.09
CA LEU A 138 -12.45 -0.89 5.65
C LEU A 138 -12.14 -0.93 4.15
N ALA A 139 -11.18 -1.77 3.79
CA ALA A 139 -10.95 -2.15 2.40
C ALA A 139 -12.06 -3.09 1.92
N TYR A 140 -12.27 -3.17 0.61
CA TYR A 140 -13.30 -4.03 0.01
C TYR A 140 -13.27 -5.47 0.56
N ASN A 141 -12.09 -6.09 0.63
CA ASN A 141 -11.97 -7.47 1.13
C ASN A 141 -12.32 -7.59 2.62
N GLU A 142 -12.04 -6.55 3.42
CA GLU A 142 -12.38 -6.52 4.85
C GLU A 142 -13.89 -6.40 5.01
N ALA A 143 -14.52 -5.47 4.29
CA ALA A 143 -15.97 -5.30 4.28
C ALA A 143 -16.70 -6.55 3.75
N ALA A 144 -16.13 -7.27 2.79
CA ALA A 144 -16.71 -8.49 2.21
C ALA A 144 -16.64 -9.71 3.11
N LEU A 145 -15.75 -9.72 4.09
CA LEU A 145 -15.60 -10.79 5.08
C LEU A 145 -16.19 -10.43 6.44
N LEU A 146 -16.81 -9.25 6.53
CA LEU A 146 -17.40 -8.77 7.77
C LEU A 146 -18.64 -9.61 8.10
N THR A 147 -18.63 -10.16 9.31
CA THR A 147 -19.71 -10.95 9.93
C THR A 147 -20.09 -10.32 11.27
N ASP A 148 -21.22 -10.73 11.82
CA ASP A 148 -21.70 -10.33 13.14
C ASP A 148 -20.70 -10.61 14.27
N GLU A 149 -19.94 -11.71 14.19
CA GLU A 149 -18.86 -12.03 15.14
C GLU A 149 -17.77 -10.94 15.23
N HIS A 150 -17.58 -10.18 14.15
CA HIS A 150 -16.62 -9.07 14.13
C HIS A 150 -17.17 -7.80 14.77
N LEU A 151 -18.48 -7.72 15.07
CA LEU A 151 -19.11 -6.59 15.72
C LEU A 151 -19.17 -6.81 17.23
N GLN A 152 -18.43 -6.00 17.97
CA GLN A 152 -18.35 -6.09 19.43
C GLN A 152 -18.92 -4.83 20.07
N LEU A 153 -19.88 -4.97 20.97
CA LEU A 153 -20.37 -3.85 21.77
C LEU A 153 -19.42 -3.65 22.96
N ALA A 154 -18.73 -2.53 22.98
CA ALA A 154 -17.86 -2.17 24.09
C ALA A 154 -18.66 -1.58 25.27
N GLU A 155 -18.03 -1.55 26.44
CA GLU A 155 -18.64 -1.03 27.69
C GLU A 155 -19.01 0.46 27.61
N ASP A 156 -18.35 1.19 26.70
CA ASP A 156 -18.62 2.59 26.38
C ASP A 156 -19.92 2.79 25.56
N GLY A 157 -20.60 1.70 25.18
CA GLY A 157 -21.83 1.70 24.40
C GLY A 157 -21.61 1.83 22.88
N TYR A 158 -20.36 1.90 22.41
CA TYR A 158 -20.04 1.93 20.98
C TYR A 158 -19.83 0.52 20.44
N THR A 159 -20.29 0.29 19.21
CA THR A 159 -19.97 -0.95 18.48
C THR A 159 -18.64 -0.77 17.77
N TRP A 160 -17.76 -1.77 17.90
CA TRP A 160 -16.46 -1.83 17.25
C TRP A 160 -16.42 -2.97 16.24
N ILE A 161 -15.73 -2.75 15.12
CA ILE A 161 -15.34 -3.79 14.18
C ILE A 161 -13.94 -4.25 14.55
N GLU A 162 -13.83 -5.50 14.99
CA GLU A 162 -12.56 -6.15 15.28
C GLU A 162 -12.30 -7.29 14.29
N MET A 163 -11.18 -7.25 13.57
CA MET A 163 -10.80 -8.34 12.65
C MET A 163 -9.29 -8.38 12.37
N ILE A 164 -8.81 -9.48 11.77
CA ILE A 164 -7.42 -9.61 11.33
C ILE A 164 -7.31 -9.40 9.82
N ARG A 165 -6.48 -8.45 9.39
CA ARG A 165 -6.23 -8.22 7.97
C ARG A 165 -5.57 -9.41 7.31
N GLN A 166 -6.23 -10.00 6.31
CA GLN A 166 -5.67 -11.12 5.55
C GLN A 166 -4.27 -10.85 4.96
N LYS A 167 -4.03 -9.64 4.43
CA LYS A 167 -2.76 -9.33 3.73
C LYS A 167 -1.58 -9.12 4.67
N THR A 168 -1.81 -8.47 5.81
CA THR A 168 -0.73 -8.06 6.72
C THR A 168 -0.71 -8.86 8.01
N GLN A 169 -1.73 -9.69 8.26
CA GLN A 169 -1.93 -10.44 9.49
C GLN A 169 -1.86 -9.55 10.75
N ARG A 170 -2.40 -8.33 10.61
CA ARG A 170 -2.45 -7.35 11.70
C ARG A 170 -3.90 -7.19 12.17
N PRO A 171 -4.15 -7.15 13.49
CA PRO A 171 -5.47 -6.83 14.01
C PRO A 171 -5.85 -5.40 13.64
N ILE A 172 -7.13 -5.17 13.45
CA ILE A 172 -7.74 -3.86 13.28
C ILE A 172 -8.94 -3.77 14.21
N ALA A 173 -9.08 -2.62 14.86
CA ALA A 173 -10.24 -2.22 15.62
C ALA A 173 -10.69 -0.87 15.08
N VAL A 174 -11.95 -0.75 14.64
CA VAL A 174 -12.49 0.51 14.13
C VAL A 174 -13.90 0.71 14.69
N PRO A 175 -14.24 1.89 15.23
CA PRO A 175 -15.58 2.13 15.72
C PRO A 175 -16.59 2.22 14.57
N VAL A 176 -17.80 1.73 14.81
CA VAL A 176 -18.91 1.84 13.87
C VAL A 176 -19.68 3.12 14.15
N LEU A 177 -19.40 4.13 13.34
CA LEU A 177 -20.06 5.44 13.44
C LEU A 177 -21.55 5.34 13.11
N SER A 178 -22.33 6.33 13.54
CA SER A 178 -23.79 6.32 13.39
C SER A 178 -24.25 6.17 11.94
N GLN A 179 -23.57 6.80 10.97
CA GLN A 179 -23.87 6.66 9.54
C GLN A 179 -23.57 5.24 9.03
N ALA A 180 -22.49 4.61 9.50
CA ALA A 180 -22.22 3.21 9.20
C ALA A 180 -23.28 2.29 9.82
N MET A 181 -23.66 2.53 11.08
CA MET A 181 -24.74 1.80 11.76
C MET A 181 -26.09 1.93 11.04
N GLN A 182 -26.40 3.08 10.45
CA GLN A 182 -27.63 3.25 9.65
C GLN A 182 -27.64 2.38 8.40
N VAL A 183 -26.50 2.25 7.72
CA VAL A 183 -26.36 1.31 6.59
C VAL A 183 -26.55 -0.12 7.07
N LEU A 184 -25.97 -0.48 8.23
CA LEU A 184 -26.21 -1.79 8.83
C LEU A 184 -27.71 -1.99 9.14
N LYS A 185 -28.39 -1.05 9.80
CA LYS A 185 -29.83 -1.23 10.09
C LYS A 185 -30.69 -1.36 8.84
N LYS A 186 -30.31 -0.72 7.72
CA LYS A 186 -31.07 -0.73 6.47
C LYS A 186 -31.21 -2.11 5.82
N TYR A 187 -30.20 -2.98 5.89
CA TYR A 187 -30.26 -4.32 5.27
C TYR A 187 -30.54 -5.46 6.27
N ASP A 188 -31.10 -5.14 7.44
CA ASP A 188 -31.60 -6.07 8.47
C ASP A 188 -30.60 -7.18 8.84
N TYR A 189 -29.66 -6.85 9.73
CA TYR A 189 -28.44 -7.61 9.95
C TYR A 189 -28.50 -8.54 11.16
N PRO A 190 -27.91 -9.76 11.10
CA PRO A 190 -27.42 -10.41 9.89
C PRO A 190 -28.59 -10.83 8.98
N ASN A 191 -28.45 -10.65 7.67
CA ASN A 191 -29.48 -11.13 6.74
C ASN A 191 -29.48 -12.68 6.68
N LYS A 192 -30.48 -13.27 6.02
CA LYS A 192 -30.63 -14.74 5.88
C LYS A 192 -29.41 -15.50 5.32
N LYS A 193 -28.40 -14.80 4.80
CA LYS A 193 -27.14 -15.36 4.26
C LYS A 193 -25.93 -15.15 5.17
N GLY A 194 -26.14 -14.61 6.39
CA GLY A 194 -25.06 -14.30 7.34
C GLY A 194 -24.17 -13.14 6.91
N LEU A 195 -24.58 -12.36 5.89
CA LEU A 195 -23.77 -11.27 5.35
C LEU A 195 -24.18 -9.94 5.94
N LEU A 196 -23.17 -9.16 6.32
CA LEU A 196 -23.34 -7.78 6.77
C LEU A 196 -23.26 -6.76 5.63
N LEU A 197 -23.26 -7.10 4.35
CA LEU A 197 -23.41 -6.05 3.32
C LEU A 197 -23.89 -6.74 2.04
N PRO A 198 -24.71 -6.08 1.21
CA PRO A 198 -25.06 -6.59 -0.12
C PRO A 198 -23.89 -6.41 -1.11
N LEU A 199 -22.68 -6.84 -0.72
CA LEU A 199 -21.47 -6.70 -1.51
C LEU A 199 -21.53 -7.59 -2.76
N ILE A 200 -21.32 -6.95 -3.91
CA ILE A 200 -21.07 -7.60 -5.20
C ILE A 200 -19.57 -7.61 -5.50
N SER A 201 -19.15 -8.35 -6.52
CA SER A 201 -17.73 -8.43 -6.89
C SER A 201 -17.07 -7.06 -7.03
N ASN A 202 -15.83 -6.94 -6.55
CA ASN A 202 -15.07 -5.68 -6.53
C ASN A 202 -15.02 -4.99 -7.90
N GLN A 203 -14.92 -5.79 -8.97
CA GLN A 203 -14.94 -5.27 -10.35
C GLN A 203 -16.27 -4.58 -10.68
N LYS A 204 -17.40 -5.24 -10.40
CA LYS A 204 -18.73 -4.66 -10.63
C LYS A 204 -19.01 -3.47 -9.71
N MET A 205 -18.62 -3.58 -8.44
CA MET A 205 -18.69 -2.48 -7.47
C MET A 205 -17.98 -1.23 -8.00
N ASN A 206 -16.74 -1.35 -8.48
CA ASN A 206 -16.01 -0.22 -9.06
C ASN A 206 -16.60 0.27 -10.38
N SER A 207 -17.23 -0.60 -11.19
CA SER A 207 -17.97 -0.15 -12.39
C SER A 207 -19.13 0.77 -12.01
N TYR A 208 -19.97 0.33 -11.08
CA TYR A 208 -21.12 1.11 -10.63
C TYR A 208 -20.72 2.37 -9.88
N LEU A 209 -19.63 2.35 -9.10
CA LEU A 209 -19.11 3.57 -8.48
C LEU A 209 -18.73 4.65 -9.51
N LYS A 210 -18.15 4.24 -10.64
CA LYS A 210 -17.84 5.17 -11.75
C LYS A 210 -19.09 5.75 -12.40
N GLU A 211 -20.22 5.06 -12.37
CA GLU A 211 -21.52 5.56 -12.84
C GLU A 211 -22.16 6.48 -11.79
N ILE A 212 -22.08 6.11 -10.51
CA ILE A 212 -22.66 6.86 -9.39
C ILE A 212 -22.07 8.27 -9.26
N GLY A 213 -20.75 8.42 -9.42
CA GLY A 213 -20.10 9.74 -9.31
C GLY A 213 -20.77 10.81 -10.20
N PRO A 214 -20.84 10.60 -11.53
CA PRO A 214 -21.54 11.46 -12.47
C PRO A 214 -23.04 11.67 -12.13
N ILE A 215 -23.78 10.62 -11.77
CA ILE A 215 -25.21 10.72 -11.42
C ILE A 215 -25.45 11.68 -10.26
N VAL A 216 -24.57 11.64 -9.25
CA VAL A 216 -24.64 12.51 -8.07
C VAL A 216 -24.01 13.88 -8.35
N GLY A 217 -23.34 14.07 -9.49
CA GLY A 217 -22.60 15.28 -9.83
C GLY A 217 -21.35 15.46 -8.95
N ILE A 218 -20.59 14.38 -8.76
CA ILE A 218 -19.25 14.36 -8.15
C ILE A 218 -18.23 14.17 -9.26
N ASN A 219 -17.37 15.17 -9.48
CA ASN A 219 -16.37 15.17 -10.54
C ASN A 219 -15.10 14.39 -10.16
N LYS A 220 -15.27 13.17 -9.62
CA LYS A 220 -14.20 12.25 -9.22
C LYS A 220 -14.56 10.85 -9.65
N ILE A 221 -13.58 10.12 -10.21
CA ILE A 221 -13.77 8.71 -10.57
C ILE A 221 -13.80 7.89 -9.28
N LEU A 222 -15.00 7.53 -8.83
CA LEU A 222 -15.16 6.76 -7.59
C LEU A 222 -14.66 5.34 -7.78
N THR A 223 -13.87 4.88 -6.80
CA THR A 223 -13.45 3.48 -6.66
C THR A 223 -13.50 3.15 -5.18
N HIS A 224 -13.68 1.88 -4.82
CA HIS A 224 -13.78 1.49 -3.42
C HIS A 224 -12.58 1.92 -2.58
N HIS A 225 -11.38 2.05 -3.17
CA HIS A 225 -10.20 2.52 -2.45
C HIS A 225 -10.32 3.97 -1.97
N ILE A 226 -11.11 4.81 -2.67
CA ILE A 226 -11.37 6.19 -2.28
C ILE A 226 -12.12 6.23 -0.95
N ALA A 227 -13.00 5.26 -0.66
CA ALA A 227 -13.74 5.23 0.61
C ALA A 227 -12.82 5.28 1.83
N ARG A 228 -11.76 4.48 1.82
CA ARG A 228 -10.75 4.48 2.88
C ARG A 228 -9.96 5.80 2.98
N LYS A 229 -9.75 6.48 1.86
CA LYS A 229 -9.10 7.80 1.85
C LYS A 229 -10.04 8.86 2.39
N THR A 230 -11.31 8.81 2.03
CA THR A 230 -12.38 9.63 2.60
C THR A 230 -12.48 9.43 4.11
N TYR A 231 -12.42 8.19 4.61
CA TYR A 231 -12.41 7.92 6.05
C TYR A 231 -11.27 8.69 6.74
N ALA A 232 -10.04 8.46 6.28
CA ALA A 232 -8.85 9.06 6.90
C ALA A 232 -8.79 10.59 6.77
N SER A 233 -9.18 11.15 5.61
CA SER A 233 -8.99 12.57 5.29
C SER A 233 -10.22 13.43 5.58
N THR A 234 -11.40 12.86 5.73
CA THR A 234 -12.64 13.62 5.89
C THR A 234 -13.43 13.20 7.10
N VAL A 235 -13.54 11.91 7.42
CA VAL A 235 -14.29 11.48 8.61
C VAL A 235 -13.45 11.66 9.87
N LEU A 236 -12.21 11.15 9.90
CA LEU A 236 -11.32 11.29 11.05
C LEU A 236 -10.92 12.74 11.33
N MET A 237 -10.65 13.52 10.28
CA MET A 237 -10.13 14.89 10.43
C MET A 237 -11.21 15.92 10.81
N ASN A 238 -12.49 15.66 10.53
CA ASN A 238 -13.57 16.61 10.79
C ASN A 238 -14.31 16.38 12.12
N ASN A 239 -13.73 15.63 13.06
CA ASN A 239 -14.28 15.36 14.39
C ASN A 239 -15.69 14.71 14.40
N ASP A 240 -16.08 13.98 13.34
CA ASP A 240 -17.30 13.14 13.39
C ASP A 240 -17.09 11.88 14.28
N ILE A 241 -15.92 11.79 14.93
CA ILE A 241 -15.60 10.86 16.01
C ILE A 241 -15.56 11.67 17.31
N PRO A 242 -16.32 11.29 18.35
CA PRO A 242 -16.24 11.94 19.66
C PRO A 242 -14.80 11.98 20.15
N VAL A 243 -14.34 13.14 20.64
CA VAL A 243 -12.99 13.33 21.20
C VAL A 243 -12.74 12.40 22.41
N GLU A 244 -13.81 11.90 23.02
CA GLU A 244 -13.79 10.93 24.13
C GLU A 244 -13.56 9.47 23.71
N MET A 245 -13.47 9.17 22.41
CA MET A 245 -13.04 7.84 21.97
C MET A 245 -11.60 7.64 22.44
N PRO A 246 -11.31 6.67 23.33
CA PRO A 246 -10.00 6.53 23.92
C PRO A 246 -8.96 6.37 22.81
N SER A 247 -8.08 7.35 22.72
CA SER A 247 -7.04 7.48 21.71
C SER A 247 -5.89 6.50 21.97
N THR A 248 -6.18 5.22 22.19
CA THR A 248 -5.24 4.10 22.20
C THR A 248 -6.02 2.83 22.57
N SER A 249 -6.61 2.15 21.58
CA SER A 249 -6.80 0.71 21.75
C SER A 249 -5.42 0.07 21.63
N THR A 250 -4.78 -0.17 22.78
CA THR A 250 -3.79 -1.24 22.89
C THR A 250 -4.41 -2.46 22.20
N PRO A 251 -3.76 -3.10 21.22
CA PRO A 251 -4.35 -4.27 20.58
C PRO A 251 -4.73 -5.28 21.68
N PRO A 252 -5.92 -5.89 21.61
CA PRO A 252 -6.32 -6.87 22.61
C PRO A 252 -5.24 -7.95 22.75
N PRO A 253 -4.98 -8.45 23.97
CA PRO A 253 -4.02 -9.53 24.16
C PRO A 253 -4.36 -10.67 23.22
N ARG A 254 -3.32 -11.17 22.54
CA ARG A 254 -3.42 -12.25 21.56
C ARG A 254 -4.22 -13.41 22.18
N PRO A 255 -5.28 -13.93 21.54
CA PRO A 255 -5.97 -15.09 22.06
C PRO A 255 -4.96 -16.24 22.20
N PRO A 256 -5.00 -17.00 23.31
CA PRO A 256 -4.11 -18.14 23.49
C PRO A 256 -4.29 -19.09 22.31
N LYS A 257 -3.18 -19.62 21.79
CA LYS A 257 -3.24 -20.67 20.78
C LYS A 257 -4.01 -21.85 21.37
N PRO A 258 -4.90 -22.51 20.61
CA PRO A 258 -5.49 -23.76 21.06
C PRO A 258 -4.36 -24.76 21.35
N GLY A 259 -4.16 -25.14 22.61
CA GLY A 259 -3.15 -26.10 23.05
C GLY A 259 -2.14 -25.63 24.10
N GLU A 260 -2.25 -24.42 24.66
CA GLU A 260 -1.48 -24.04 25.86
C GLU A 260 -2.38 -24.11 27.10
N ASP A 261 -2.52 -25.32 27.65
CA ASP A 261 -3.10 -25.52 28.97
C ASP A 261 -2.14 -24.99 30.04
N ASN A 262 -2.68 -24.12 30.90
CA ASN A 262 -2.05 -23.68 32.13
C ASN A 262 -1.75 -24.89 33.04
N VAL A 263 -0.48 -25.12 33.35
CA VAL A 263 -0.07 -25.82 34.57
C VAL A 263 0.78 -24.89 35.40
N SER A 264 0.14 -24.27 36.39
CA SER A 264 0.82 -23.60 37.49
C SER A 264 1.30 -24.63 38.52
N GLY A 265 2.57 -24.53 38.92
CA GLY A 265 3.04 -24.94 40.23
C GLY A 265 3.66 -26.34 40.34
N GLY A 266 4.99 -26.37 40.52
CA GLY A 266 5.70 -27.54 41.07
C GLY A 266 7.04 -27.82 40.40
N ALA A 267 8.13 -27.26 40.92
CA ALA A 267 9.41 -27.97 40.93
C ALA A 267 9.41 -28.96 42.12
N PRO A 268 10.26 -30.02 42.18
CA PRO A 268 11.32 -30.42 41.26
C PRO A 268 11.31 -31.93 40.90
N ARG A 269 12.11 -32.35 39.90
CA ARG A 269 12.99 -33.54 40.00
C ARG A 269 13.92 -33.68 38.79
N ASN A 270 15.20 -33.81 39.10
CA ASN A 270 16.27 -34.18 38.19
C ASN A 270 15.98 -35.53 37.50
N TYR A 271 16.11 -35.57 36.18
CA TYR A 271 16.62 -36.74 35.49
C TYR A 271 17.64 -36.28 34.45
N ALA A 272 18.88 -36.67 34.71
CA ALA A 272 19.98 -36.63 33.77
C ALA A 272 19.66 -37.55 32.58
N LEU A 273 19.88 -37.06 31.37
CA LEU A 273 20.18 -37.90 30.21
C LEU A 273 21.40 -37.31 29.53
N ASP A 274 22.50 -38.05 29.69
CA ASP A 274 23.78 -37.89 29.03
C ASP A 274 23.62 -37.84 27.50
N GLY A 275 24.14 -36.77 26.91
CA GLY A 275 24.48 -36.67 25.50
C GLY A 275 25.83 -35.97 25.36
N PRO A 276 26.77 -36.47 24.55
CA PRO A 276 28.15 -35.98 24.54
C PRO A 276 28.26 -34.54 24.01
N PRO A 277 29.24 -33.75 24.51
CA PRO A 277 29.40 -32.35 24.13
C PRO A 277 29.90 -32.21 22.68
N LEU A 278 29.35 -31.23 21.97
CA LEU A 278 29.82 -30.83 20.64
C LEU A 278 31.26 -30.28 20.73
N PRO A 279 32.12 -30.55 19.73
CA PRO A 279 33.52 -30.12 19.74
C PRO A 279 33.68 -28.60 19.53
N PRO A 280 34.75 -27.99 20.08
CA PRO A 280 35.00 -26.56 19.97
C PRO A 280 35.48 -26.14 18.57
N ILE A 281 35.02 -24.98 18.11
CA ILE A 281 35.51 -24.32 16.89
C ILE A 281 36.83 -23.61 17.21
N PRO A 282 37.96 -23.90 16.54
CA PRO A 282 39.23 -23.19 16.77
C PRO A 282 39.32 -21.89 15.96
N GLY A 283 39.83 -20.83 16.58
CA GLY A 283 40.39 -19.66 15.88
C GLY A 283 39.95 -18.32 16.45
N GLU A 284 40.66 -17.87 17.48
CA GLU A 284 40.42 -16.62 18.21
C GLU A 284 41.43 -15.51 17.80
N ILE A 285 40.97 -14.24 17.93
CA ILE A 285 41.73 -13.04 18.35
C ILE A 285 42.50 -12.22 17.27
N PRO A 286 42.64 -10.86 17.37
CA PRO A 286 42.22 -9.94 18.45
C PRO A 286 41.32 -8.76 18.04
N ARG A 287 40.52 -8.32 19.01
CA ARG A 287 40.04 -6.93 19.12
C ARG A 287 41.23 -6.01 19.43
N ARG A 288 41.34 -4.89 18.71
CA ARG A 288 42.22 -3.77 19.08
C ARG A 288 41.37 -2.51 19.36
N THR A 289 41.41 -2.14 20.64
CA THR A 289 41.31 -0.82 21.28
C THR A 289 40.85 0.43 20.50
N GLN A 290 39.90 1.11 21.15
CA GLN A 290 39.85 2.55 21.49
C GLN A 290 40.20 3.58 20.40
N TYR A 291 39.24 4.47 20.08
CA TYR A 291 39.50 5.90 19.95
C TYR A 291 38.28 6.71 20.43
N ALA A 292 38.55 7.63 21.35
CA ALA A 292 37.70 8.74 21.77
C ALA A 292 37.83 9.93 20.77
N PRO A 293 37.01 10.99 20.89
CA PRO A 293 36.76 11.97 19.82
C PRO A 293 37.67 13.21 19.90
N SER A 294 38.02 13.80 18.74
CA SER A 294 38.50 15.19 18.65
C SER A 294 38.43 15.78 17.22
N THR A 295 37.48 16.70 17.04
CA THR A 295 37.66 18.08 16.52
C THR A 295 38.59 18.37 15.33
N SER A 296 38.03 18.91 14.24
CA SER A 296 38.32 20.28 13.70
C SER A 296 37.84 20.47 12.25
N GLY A 297 37.39 21.69 11.92
CA GLY A 297 37.16 22.21 10.55
C GLY A 297 35.68 22.30 10.13
N PHE A 298 34.88 23.28 10.57
CA PHE A 298 34.75 24.65 10.02
C PHE A 298 34.67 24.74 8.48
N GLY A 299 33.50 25.14 7.97
CA GLY A 299 33.29 25.62 6.60
C GLY A 299 31.82 25.59 6.16
N PRO A 300 31.17 26.72 5.79
CA PRO A 300 29.73 26.90 5.94
C PRO A 300 28.86 26.50 4.74
N ASN A 301 27.62 26.18 5.10
CA ASN A 301 26.46 25.95 4.26
C ASN A 301 26.03 27.23 3.52
N PRO A 302 25.84 27.26 2.19
CA PRO A 302 25.25 28.41 1.52
C PRO A 302 23.73 28.39 1.67
N GLN A 303 23.25 29.37 2.43
CA GLN A 303 21.86 29.78 2.51
C GLN A 303 21.36 30.25 1.15
N TYR A 304 20.17 29.76 0.80
CA TYR A 304 19.28 30.36 -0.19
C TYR A 304 18.95 31.81 0.21
N ARG A 305 19.21 32.77 -0.67
CA ARG A 305 18.52 34.08 -0.67
C ARG A 305 18.02 34.42 -2.08
N PRO A 306 16.85 35.09 -2.19
CA PRO A 306 16.22 35.40 -3.46
C PRO A 306 16.71 36.74 -4.06
N ASN A 307 16.48 36.87 -5.37
CA ASN A 307 16.69 37.99 -6.32
C ASN A 307 16.74 39.42 -5.78
N PRO A 308 17.35 40.32 -6.58
CA PRO A 308 16.60 41.48 -7.01
C PRO A 308 16.69 41.80 -8.52
N VAL A 309 15.65 42.53 -8.92
CA VAL A 309 15.25 43.09 -10.21
C VAL A 309 16.34 43.93 -10.91
N ALA A 310 16.38 43.88 -12.24
CA ALA A 310 16.77 45.02 -13.07
C ALA A 310 15.88 45.10 -14.32
N GLN A 311 15.32 46.29 -14.51
CA GLN A 311 14.41 46.71 -15.56
C GLN A 311 15.14 47.09 -16.86
N ASN A 312 14.34 47.21 -17.92
CA ASN A 312 14.52 47.99 -19.16
C ASN A 312 15.37 47.37 -20.30
N ALA A 313 14.69 47.00 -21.40
CA ALA A 313 14.64 47.86 -22.60
C ALA A 313 13.70 47.27 -23.67
N SER A 314 12.76 48.10 -24.08
CA SER A 314 11.93 48.06 -25.29
C SER A 314 12.71 48.00 -26.60
N TYR A 315 12.24 47.28 -27.63
CA TYR A 315 11.71 47.85 -28.89
C TYR A 315 11.41 46.76 -29.95
N ALA A 316 10.20 46.88 -30.52
CA ALA A 316 9.75 46.66 -31.91
C ALA A 316 10.28 45.49 -32.77
N GLY A 317 9.33 44.75 -33.38
CA GLY A 317 9.58 43.93 -34.55
C GLY A 317 8.47 42.93 -34.89
N GLN A 318 7.29 43.43 -35.27
CA GLN A 318 6.25 42.62 -35.95
C GLN A 318 6.66 42.37 -37.40
N THR A 319 6.55 41.14 -37.90
CA THR A 319 6.09 40.83 -39.27
C THR A 319 5.71 39.33 -39.39
N PRO A 320 4.78 38.97 -40.29
CA PRO A 320 3.81 37.89 -40.07
C PRO A 320 4.12 36.56 -40.80
N LEU A 321 3.40 35.51 -40.36
CA LEU A 321 3.30 34.19 -41.00
C LEU A 321 2.62 34.26 -42.38
N PRO A 322 3.10 33.51 -43.39
CA PRO A 322 2.40 33.37 -44.66
C PRO A 322 1.30 32.28 -44.57
N ALA A 323 0.13 32.61 -45.13
CA ALA A 323 -0.91 31.64 -45.47
C ALA A 323 -0.46 30.83 -46.70
N LEU A 324 -0.82 29.53 -46.70
CA LEU A 324 -0.62 28.62 -47.83
C LEU A 324 -1.99 28.07 -48.29
N PRO A 325 -2.08 27.68 -49.58
CA PRO A 325 -3.27 27.80 -50.43
C PRO A 325 -4.37 26.77 -50.21
#